data_AF-A0A377BC97-F1
#
_entry.id   AF-A0A377BC97-F1
#
_cell.length_a   1.000
_cell.length_b   1.000
_cell.length_c   1.000
_cell.angle_alpha   90.00
_cell.angle_beta   90.00
_cell.angle_gamma   90.00
#
_symmetry.space_group_name_H-M   'P 1'
#
loop_
_entity.id
_entity.type
_entity.pdbx_description
1 polymer ?
#
loop_
_entity_poly.entity_id
_entity_poly.type
_entity_poly.pdbx_seq_one_letter_code
_entity_poly.pdbx_strand_id
1 'polypeptide(L)'
;MKLQTAFIIQLNSPRYRIFDARRVDFSLARLRHYTGTPVEHFQPFVLFTNYTRYVDEFVRWGCSQILDPDSPYIALSCAGGNWITAETEAPEEAISDLAWKKHQMPAWHLITADGQGITLVNIGVGPSNAKTICDHLAVLRPDVWLMIGHCGGLRESQAIGDYVLAHAYLRDDHVLDAVLPPDIPIPSIAEVQRALYDATKLVSGRPGEEVKQRLRTGTVVTTDDRNWELRYSASALRF
;
A
#
# COMPACT_ATOMS: atom_id res chain seq x y z
N MET A 1 -7.39 -33.97 -27.46
CA MET A 1 -5.96 -34.09 -27.13
C MET A 1 -5.63 -33.03 -26.09
N LYS A 2 -5.72 -33.39 -24.80
CA LYS A 2 -5.49 -32.48 -23.66
C LYS A 2 -4.04 -32.64 -23.22
N LEU A 3 -3.24 -31.59 -23.30
CA LEU A 3 -1.94 -31.52 -22.64
C LEU A 3 -2.11 -30.62 -21.41
N GLN A 4 -2.39 -31.25 -20.27
CA GLN A 4 -2.16 -30.67 -18.95
C GLN A 4 -0.72 -31.00 -18.56
N THR A 5 0.16 -30.01 -18.63
CA THR A 5 1.48 -30.11 -18.00
C THR A 5 1.38 -29.47 -16.62
N ALA A 6 1.07 -30.28 -15.61
CA ALA A 6 1.14 -29.87 -14.22
C ALA A 6 2.62 -29.95 -13.77
N PHE A 7 3.26 -28.80 -13.55
CA PHE A 7 4.51 -28.76 -12.80
C PHE A 7 4.19 -28.79 -11.30
N ILE A 8 4.26 -29.99 -10.72
CA ILE A 8 4.35 -30.16 -9.26
C ILE A 8 5.78 -29.79 -8.88
N ILE A 9 6.00 -28.59 -8.32
CA ILE A 9 7.26 -28.29 -7.62
C ILE A 9 7.13 -28.80 -6.19
N GLN A 10 7.73 -29.96 -5.96
CA GLN A 10 7.87 -30.59 -4.66
C GLN A 10 9.02 -29.89 -3.91
N LEU A 11 8.75 -28.81 -3.17
CA LEU A 11 9.76 -28.11 -2.36
C LEU A 11 9.88 -28.74 -0.96
N ASN A 12 10.60 -29.87 -0.88
CA ASN A 12 11.24 -30.33 0.35
C ASN A 12 12.74 -29.99 0.28
N SER A 13 13.13 -28.80 0.74
CA SER A 13 14.54 -28.43 0.98
C SER A 13 14.62 -27.24 1.98
N PRO A 14 15.64 -27.19 2.84
CA PRO A 14 15.68 -26.31 4.01
C PRO A 14 15.76 -24.82 3.62
N ARG A 15 14.82 -24.04 4.16
CA ARG A 15 14.54 -22.60 4.00
C ARG A 15 15.76 -21.69 3.75
N TYR A 16 16.03 -21.37 2.49
CA TYR A 16 16.84 -20.21 2.12
C TYR A 16 16.02 -18.92 2.34
N ARG A 17 16.55 -17.97 3.12
CA ARG A 17 15.95 -16.62 3.25
C ARG A 17 16.12 -15.90 1.91
N ILE A 18 15.08 -15.19 1.44
CA ILE A 18 15.11 -14.41 0.19
C ILE A 18 16.22 -13.35 0.21
N PHE A 19 16.60 -12.89 1.42
CA PHE A 19 17.61 -11.86 1.64
C PHE A 19 18.70 -12.37 2.59
N ASP A 20 19.94 -11.98 2.33
CA ASP A 20 21.07 -12.20 3.23
C ASP A 20 21.08 -11.18 4.38
N ALA A 21 21.95 -11.41 5.38
CA ALA A 21 22.02 -10.53 6.56
C ALA A 21 22.38 -9.08 6.20
N ARG A 22 23.32 -8.87 5.26
CA ARG A 22 23.75 -7.53 4.85
C ARG A 22 22.61 -6.75 4.20
N ARG A 23 21.80 -7.39 3.35
CA ARG A 23 20.63 -6.77 2.74
C ARG A 23 19.55 -6.43 3.76
N VAL A 24 19.34 -7.30 4.74
CA VAL A 24 18.40 -7.04 5.84
C VAL A 24 18.86 -5.82 6.63
N ASP A 25 20.09 -5.81 7.15
CA ASP A 25 20.61 -4.69 7.97
C ASP A 25 20.58 -3.35 7.21
N PHE A 26 20.98 -3.35 5.93
CA PHE A 26 20.88 -2.18 5.07
C PHE A 26 19.45 -1.65 4.98
N SER A 27 18.48 -2.55 4.77
CA SER A 27 17.08 -2.18 4.59
C SER A 27 16.43 -1.73 5.90
N LEU A 28 16.75 -2.34 7.03
CA LEU A 28 16.24 -1.93 8.34
C LEU A 28 16.70 -0.51 8.70
N ALA A 29 17.97 -0.18 8.44
CA ALA A 29 18.48 1.17 8.65
C ALA A 29 17.76 2.20 7.76
N ARG A 30 17.44 1.83 6.51
CA ARG A 30 16.70 2.71 5.58
C ARG A 30 15.23 2.84 5.90
N LEU A 31 14.55 1.77 6.34
CA LEU A 31 13.18 1.85 6.82
C LEU A 31 13.08 2.87 7.94
N ARG A 32 13.91 2.76 8.99
CA ARG A 32 13.90 3.72 10.10
C ARG A 32 14.13 5.16 9.62
N HIS A 33 15.07 5.35 8.69
CA HIS A 33 15.38 6.68 8.15
C HIS A 33 14.22 7.28 7.33
N TYR A 34 13.61 6.52 6.43
CA TYR A 34 12.56 7.03 5.54
C TYR A 34 11.21 7.18 6.23
N THR A 35 10.91 6.30 7.19
CA THR A 35 9.61 6.21 7.84
C THR A 35 9.52 6.94 9.16
N GLY A 36 10.66 7.18 9.81
CA GLY A 36 10.70 7.83 11.11
C GLY A 36 10.14 6.98 12.25
N THR A 37 10.09 5.66 12.06
CA THR A 37 9.56 4.71 13.03
C THR A 37 10.55 3.56 13.31
N PRO A 38 10.48 2.92 14.50
CA PRO A 38 11.17 1.66 14.77
C PRO A 38 10.67 0.53 13.86
N VAL A 39 11.59 -0.32 13.39
CA VAL A 39 11.25 -1.41 12.46
C VAL A 39 10.43 -2.52 13.12
N GLU A 40 10.53 -2.62 14.44
CA GLU A 40 9.82 -3.57 15.30
C GLU A 40 8.32 -3.29 15.35
N HIS A 41 7.89 -2.08 14.97
CA HIS A 41 6.49 -1.66 15.02
C HIS A 41 5.75 -2.00 13.72
N PHE A 42 6.45 -2.37 12.65
CA PHE A 42 5.82 -2.73 11.39
C PHE A 42 4.91 -3.94 11.54
N GLN A 43 3.72 -3.81 10.99
CA GLN A 43 2.69 -4.85 11.02
C GLN A 43 2.63 -5.58 9.66
N PRO A 44 2.14 -6.83 9.62
CA PRO A 44 2.13 -7.64 8.40
C PRO A 44 1.21 -7.10 7.30
N PHE A 45 0.17 -6.36 7.65
CA PHE A 45 -0.81 -5.78 6.73
C PHE A 45 -0.48 -4.31 6.45
N VAL A 46 0.00 -4.03 5.24
CA VAL A 46 0.50 -2.69 4.89
C VAL A 46 -0.45 -1.96 3.94
N LEU A 47 -0.67 -0.68 4.19
CA LEU A 47 -1.39 0.24 3.33
C LEU A 47 -0.42 1.32 2.86
N PHE A 48 -0.34 1.52 1.55
CA PHE A 48 0.35 2.65 0.94
C PHE A 48 -0.66 3.72 0.56
N THR A 49 -0.29 4.98 0.78
CA THR A 49 -1.07 6.12 0.30
C THR A 49 -0.19 7.18 -0.34
N ASN A 50 -0.77 7.92 -1.28
CA ASN A 50 -0.13 9.05 -1.96
C ASN A 50 -0.70 10.41 -1.54
N TYR A 51 -1.60 10.44 -0.54
CA TYR A 51 -2.30 11.66 -0.14
C TYR A 51 -2.42 11.79 1.36
N THR A 52 -1.93 12.92 1.89
CA THR A 52 -1.78 13.17 3.32
C THR A 52 -3.07 13.00 4.12
N ARG A 53 -4.24 13.36 3.56
CA ARG A 53 -5.51 13.22 4.28
C ARG A 53 -5.88 11.80 4.68
N TYR A 54 -5.32 10.77 4.02
CA TYR A 54 -5.51 9.38 4.46
C TYR A 54 -4.80 9.10 5.78
N VAL A 55 -3.67 9.77 6.04
CA VAL A 55 -2.99 9.69 7.33
C VAL A 55 -3.87 10.27 8.42
N ASP A 56 -4.43 11.46 8.19
CA ASP A 56 -5.28 12.14 9.18
C ASP A 56 -6.45 11.25 9.58
N GLU A 57 -7.10 10.64 8.60
CA GLU A 57 -8.23 9.74 8.83
C GLU A 57 -7.80 8.42 9.48
N PHE A 58 -6.64 7.86 9.11
CA PHE A 58 -6.10 6.64 9.71
C PHE A 58 -5.75 6.83 11.18
N VAL A 59 -5.13 7.95 11.53
CA VAL A 59 -4.78 8.28 12.91
C VAL A 59 -6.03 8.53 13.73
N ARG A 60 -6.98 9.31 13.20
CA ARG A 60 -8.27 9.56 13.86
C ARG A 60 -9.03 8.27 14.15
N TRP A 61 -9.16 7.40 13.15
CA TRP A 61 -9.77 6.09 13.32
C TRP A 61 -8.97 5.22 14.29
N GLY A 62 -7.64 5.25 14.20
CA GLY A 62 -6.77 4.44 15.04
C GLY A 62 -6.83 4.80 16.52
N CYS A 63 -6.85 6.09 16.87
CA CYS A 63 -7.07 6.53 18.25
C CYS A 63 -8.46 6.09 18.74
N SER A 64 -9.49 6.17 17.90
CA SER A 64 -10.83 5.66 18.24
C SER A 64 -10.82 4.16 18.52
N GLN A 65 -10.07 3.38 17.75
CA GLN A 65 -9.95 1.94 17.96
C GLN A 65 -9.17 1.56 19.23
N ILE A 66 -8.21 2.39 19.66
CA ILE A 66 -7.44 2.13 20.88
C ILE A 66 -8.27 2.40 22.14
N LEU A 67 -9.21 3.35 22.06
CA LEU A 67 -10.13 3.66 23.15
C LEU A 67 -11.28 2.67 23.27
N ASP A 68 -11.59 1.93 22.20
CA ASP A 68 -12.62 0.90 22.19
C ASP A 68 -12.13 -0.40 22.85
N PRO A 69 -12.71 -0.83 24.00
CA PRO A 69 -12.27 -2.04 24.69
C PRO A 69 -12.49 -3.35 23.89
N ASP A 70 -13.40 -3.34 22.92
CA ASP A 70 -13.71 -4.53 22.09
C ASP A 70 -12.77 -4.64 20.88
N SER A 71 -11.98 -3.60 20.62
CA SER A 71 -11.04 -3.54 19.51
C SER A 71 -9.71 -4.23 19.86
N PRO A 72 -9.09 -4.97 18.92
CA PRO A 72 -7.80 -5.64 19.17
C PRO A 72 -6.60 -4.69 19.20
N TYR A 73 -6.79 -3.42 18.83
CA TYR A 73 -5.74 -2.44 18.65
C TYR A 73 -5.42 -1.75 19.97
N ILE A 74 -4.16 -1.83 20.40
CA ILE A 74 -3.73 -1.38 21.74
C ILE A 74 -2.76 -0.19 21.71
N ALA A 75 -2.12 0.05 20.57
CA ALA A 75 -1.16 1.14 20.43
C ALA A 75 -1.09 1.69 19.01
N LEU A 76 -0.67 2.95 18.89
CA LEU A 76 -0.37 3.62 17.63
C LEU A 76 1.03 4.21 17.71
N SER A 77 1.97 3.67 16.92
CA SER A 77 3.28 4.26 16.72
C SER A 77 3.22 5.25 15.56
N CYS A 78 3.62 6.48 15.81
CA CYS A 78 3.60 7.54 14.80
C CYS A 78 5.02 7.88 14.31
N ALA A 79 5.12 8.25 13.03
CA ALA A 79 6.31 8.86 12.49
C ALA A 79 6.72 10.09 13.30
N GLY A 80 8.00 10.16 13.69
CA GLY A 80 8.52 11.22 14.56
C GLY A 80 8.70 10.81 16.02
N GLY A 81 8.20 9.63 16.40
CA GLY A 81 8.54 8.99 17.68
C GLY A 81 7.41 8.93 18.71
N ASN A 82 6.24 9.52 18.43
CA ASN A 82 5.10 9.43 19.35
C ASN A 82 4.60 7.98 19.46
N TRP A 83 4.22 7.61 20.68
CA TRP A 83 3.65 6.31 21.02
C TRP A 83 2.35 6.55 21.79
N ILE A 84 1.23 6.15 21.19
CA ILE A 84 -0.10 6.41 21.71
C ILE A 84 -0.71 5.10 22.19
N THR A 85 -1.34 5.15 23.35
CA THR A 85 -2.04 4.05 24.01
C THR A 85 -3.33 4.57 24.61
N ALA A 86 -4.15 3.70 25.18
CA ALA A 86 -5.39 4.10 25.86
C ALA A 86 -5.17 5.06 27.06
N GLU A 87 -3.97 5.06 27.64
CA GLU A 87 -3.60 5.92 28.78
C GLU A 87 -2.99 7.28 28.36
N THR A 88 -2.81 7.52 27.06
CA THR A 88 -2.17 8.75 26.57
C THR A 88 -3.12 9.95 26.68
N GLU A 89 -2.70 10.98 27.42
CA GLU A 89 -3.40 12.27 27.45
C GLU A 89 -3.25 13.00 26.10
N ALA A 90 -4.35 13.56 25.58
CA ALA A 90 -4.42 14.33 24.32
C ALA A 90 -3.85 13.60 23.07
N PRO A 91 -4.49 12.49 22.62
CA PRO A 91 -4.07 11.74 21.44
C PRO A 91 -4.17 12.55 20.13
N GLU A 92 -4.76 13.74 20.14
CA GLU A 92 -4.84 14.64 18.98
C GLU A 92 -3.45 15.14 18.52
N GLU A 93 -2.43 15.09 19.38
CA GLU A 93 -1.04 15.42 19.04
C GLU A 93 -0.32 14.30 18.25
N ALA A 94 -1.02 13.22 17.91
CA ALA A 94 -0.51 12.08 17.13
C ALA A 94 0.13 12.46 15.80
N ILE A 95 -0.37 13.54 15.20
CA ILE A 95 0.06 14.03 13.91
C ILE A 95 1.01 15.21 14.14
N SER A 96 2.29 14.89 14.28
CA SER A 96 3.30 15.93 14.33
C SER A 96 3.54 16.48 12.92
N ASP A 97 3.22 17.76 12.67
CA ASP A 97 3.57 18.46 11.42
C ASP A 97 5.07 18.34 11.06
N LEU A 98 5.93 18.13 12.07
CA LEU A 98 7.36 17.90 11.91
C LEU A 98 7.70 16.55 11.26
N ALA A 99 6.79 15.57 11.27
CA ALA A 99 7.01 14.25 10.69
C ALA A 99 7.26 14.35 9.17
N TRP A 100 6.45 15.13 8.46
CA TRP A 100 6.61 15.37 7.01
C TRP A 100 7.86 16.16 6.66
N LYS A 101 8.32 17.04 7.55
CA LYS A 101 9.54 17.82 7.32
C LYS A 101 10.80 16.97 7.44
N LYS A 102 10.77 15.93 8.28
CA LYS A 102 11.96 15.12 8.62
C LYS A 102 12.04 13.80 7.86
N HIS A 103 10.92 13.24 7.44
CA HIS A 103 10.85 11.89 6.86
C HIS A 103 10.16 11.93 5.50
N GLN A 104 10.80 11.32 4.50
CA GLN A 104 10.30 11.33 3.13
C GLN A 104 9.03 10.49 2.96
N MET A 105 8.94 9.37 3.67
CA MET A 105 7.81 8.43 3.57
C MET A 105 7.31 8.04 4.97
N PRO A 106 6.69 8.98 5.72
CA PRO A 106 6.27 8.75 7.10
C PRO A 106 5.35 7.52 7.24
N ALA A 107 5.50 6.76 8.33
CA ALA A 107 4.68 5.59 8.63
C ALA A 107 3.93 5.71 9.98
N TRP A 108 2.80 5.03 10.06
CA TRP A 108 2.00 4.86 11.26
C TRP A 108 1.65 3.39 11.43
N HIS A 109 1.79 2.89 12.65
CA HIS A 109 1.59 1.48 12.95
C HIS A 109 0.55 1.34 14.03
N LEU A 110 -0.58 0.77 13.68
CA LEU A 110 -1.68 0.48 14.58
C LEU A 110 -1.55 -0.98 15.02
N ILE A 111 -1.13 -1.17 16.26
CA ILE A 111 -0.49 -2.39 16.78
C ILE A 111 -1.51 -3.18 17.61
N THR A 112 -1.50 -4.50 17.44
CA THR A 112 -2.23 -5.47 18.27
C THR A 112 -1.25 -6.26 19.14
N ALA A 113 -1.76 -6.93 20.17
CA ALA A 113 -0.92 -7.73 21.08
C ALA A 113 -0.17 -8.89 20.38
N ASP A 114 -0.76 -9.47 19.34
CA ASP A 114 -0.21 -10.56 18.53
C ASP A 114 0.57 -10.08 17.29
N GLY A 115 0.71 -8.76 17.10
CA GLY A 115 1.43 -8.18 15.97
C GLY A 115 0.74 -8.40 14.62
N GLN A 116 -0.59 -8.54 14.61
CA GLN A 116 -1.45 -8.66 13.42
C GLN A 116 -2.18 -7.34 13.11
N GLY A 117 -1.53 -6.21 13.40
CA GLY A 117 -2.08 -4.88 13.20
C GLY A 117 -1.99 -4.38 11.75
N ILE A 118 -2.14 -3.07 11.57
CA ILE A 118 -2.07 -2.40 10.26
C ILE A 118 -0.95 -1.37 10.26
N THR A 119 -0.14 -1.36 9.21
CA THR A 119 0.84 -0.30 8.96
C THR A 119 0.39 0.54 7.79
N LEU A 120 0.33 1.86 7.97
CA LEU A 120 0.12 2.81 6.89
C LEU A 120 1.43 3.55 6.60
N VAL A 121 1.83 3.61 5.33
CA VAL A 121 2.97 4.40 4.87
C VAL A 121 2.51 5.38 3.81
N ASN A 122 2.75 6.67 4.05
CA ASN A 122 2.56 7.69 3.03
C ASN A 122 3.81 7.74 2.16
N ILE A 123 3.75 7.15 0.96
CA ILE A 123 4.88 7.05 0.04
C ILE A 123 5.11 8.35 -0.75
N GLY A 124 4.20 9.31 -0.61
CA GLY A 124 4.15 10.50 -1.45
C GLY A 124 3.80 10.15 -2.89
N VAL A 125 4.44 10.83 -3.84
CA VAL A 125 4.16 10.68 -5.27
C VAL A 125 5.45 10.33 -6.01
N GLY A 126 5.34 9.39 -6.95
CA GLY A 126 6.41 9.05 -7.88
C GLY A 126 6.84 7.57 -7.80
N PRO A 127 7.07 6.91 -8.94
CA PRO A 127 7.53 5.52 -8.97
C PRO A 127 8.83 5.27 -8.22
N SER A 128 9.75 6.25 -8.19
CA SER A 128 11.02 6.18 -7.46
C SER A 128 10.84 5.95 -5.96
N ASN A 129 9.90 6.64 -5.33
CA ASN A 129 9.60 6.46 -3.90
C ASN A 129 8.94 5.10 -3.67
N ALA A 130 7.95 4.75 -4.50
CA ALA A 130 7.24 3.47 -4.42
C ALA A 130 8.20 2.27 -4.52
N LYS A 131 9.16 2.31 -5.46
CA LYS A 131 10.21 1.29 -5.57
C LYS A 131 11.08 1.25 -4.31
N THR A 132 11.55 2.41 -3.85
CA THR A 132 12.50 2.52 -2.73
C THR A 132 11.91 1.97 -1.43
N ILE A 133 10.65 2.31 -1.11
CA ILE A 133 10.02 1.79 0.10
C ILE A 133 9.83 0.27 0.02
N CYS A 134 9.38 -0.25 -1.13
CA CYS A 134 9.17 -1.68 -1.33
C CYS A 134 10.48 -2.48 -1.24
N ASP A 135 11.59 -1.94 -1.77
CA ASP A 135 12.92 -2.56 -1.69
C ASP A 135 13.35 -2.82 -0.24
N HIS A 136 12.98 -1.93 0.68
CA HIS A 136 13.34 -2.06 2.08
C HIS A 136 12.28 -2.80 2.90
N LEU A 137 11.00 -2.55 2.65
CA LEU A 137 9.89 -3.19 3.35
C LEU A 137 9.84 -4.71 3.10
N ALA A 138 10.26 -5.16 1.91
CA ALA A 138 10.25 -6.58 1.55
C ALA A 138 11.04 -7.48 2.51
N VAL A 139 12.08 -6.96 3.18
CA VAL A 139 12.89 -7.77 4.12
C VAL A 139 12.12 -8.16 5.37
N LEU A 140 11.08 -7.41 5.73
CA LEU A 140 10.18 -7.71 6.85
C LEU A 140 9.15 -8.79 6.50
N ARG A 141 9.05 -9.16 5.21
CA ARG A 141 8.12 -10.19 4.71
C ARG A 141 6.66 -9.93 5.11
N PRO A 142 6.09 -8.77 4.73
CA PRO A 142 4.68 -8.49 4.97
C PRO A 142 3.80 -9.54 4.29
N ASP A 143 2.63 -9.80 4.86
CA ASP A 143 1.66 -10.74 4.29
C ASP A 143 0.97 -10.12 3.06
N VAL A 144 0.71 -8.81 3.11
CA VAL A 144 0.15 -8.04 1.98
C VAL A 144 0.47 -6.56 2.10
N TRP A 145 0.64 -5.89 0.96
CA TRP A 145 0.52 -4.44 0.88
C TRP A 145 -0.56 -4.03 -0.15
N LEU A 146 -1.29 -2.96 0.14
CA LEU A 146 -2.34 -2.42 -0.74
C LEU A 146 -2.06 -0.96 -1.07
N MET A 147 -2.31 -0.55 -2.31
CA MET A 147 -2.24 0.84 -2.72
C MET A 147 -3.61 1.52 -2.58
N ILE A 148 -3.75 2.41 -1.61
CA ILE A 148 -4.95 3.21 -1.34
C ILE A 148 -4.62 4.69 -1.58
N GLY A 149 -4.91 5.17 -2.79
CA GLY A 149 -4.59 6.54 -3.19
C GLY A 149 -5.53 7.08 -4.26
N HIS A 150 -5.28 8.33 -4.66
CA HIS A 150 -6.03 8.96 -5.74
C HIS A 150 -5.50 8.56 -7.12
N CYS A 151 -6.36 8.62 -8.13
CA CYS A 151 -6.03 8.47 -9.54
C CYS A 151 -6.88 9.39 -10.42
N GLY A 152 -6.45 9.64 -11.65
CA GLY A 152 -7.27 10.30 -12.67
C GLY A 152 -8.23 9.31 -13.33
N GLY A 153 -9.51 9.67 -13.44
CA GLY A 153 -10.49 8.92 -14.24
C GLY A 153 -10.30 9.25 -15.72
N LEU A 154 -10.10 8.23 -16.56
CA LEU A 154 -9.87 8.40 -18.00
C LEU A 154 -11.13 8.17 -18.84
N ARG A 155 -12.20 7.64 -18.24
CA ARG A 155 -13.47 7.38 -18.93
C ARG A 155 -14.48 8.46 -18.58
N GLU A 156 -15.20 8.95 -19.60
CA GLU A 156 -16.28 9.93 -19.46
C GLU A 156 -17.39 9.50 -18.48
N SER A 157 -17.60 8.19 -18.33
CA SER A 157 -18.61 7.63 -17.43
C SER A 157 -18.19 7.63 -15.96
N GLN A 158 -16.95 7.99 -15.63
CA GLN A 158 -16.45 8.00 -14.25
C GLN A 158 -16.71 9.36 -13.61
N ALA A 159 -17.16 9.35 -12.37
CA ALA A 159 -17.32 10.52 -11.54
C ALA A 159 -16.18 10.64 -10.51
N ILE A 160 -15.91 11.86 -10.04
CA ILE A 160 -15.01 12.09 -8.91
C ILE A 160 -15.58 11.37 -7.68
N GLY A 161 -14.75 10.53 -7.06
CA GLY A 161 -15.14 9.71 -5.90
C GLY A 161 -15.59 8.28 -6.25
N ASP A 162 -15.55 7.91 -7.53
CA ASP A 162 -15.62 6.50 -7.93
C ASP A 162 -14.29 5.79 -7.60
N TYR A 163 -14.38 4.48 -7.34
CA TYR A 163 -13.26 3.61 -7.08
C TYR A 163 -12.78 2.90 -8.34
N VAL A 164 -11.47 2.61 -8.40
CA VAL A 164 -10.87 1.79 -9.46
C VAL A 164 -10.19 0.59 -8.83
N LEU A 165 -10.61 -0.61 -9.24
CA LEU A 165 -9.92 -1.86 -8.92
C LEU A 165 -9.01 -2.23 -10.10
N ALA A 166 -7.71 -2.13 -9.90
CA ALA A 166 -6.74 -2.52 -10.91
C ALA A 166 -6.75 -4.05 -11.08
N HIS A 167 -6.97 -4.53 -12.31
CA HIS A 167 -6.80 -5.95 -12.67
C HIS A 167 -5.57 -6.20 -13.56
N ALA A 168 -5.00 -5.13 -14.10
CA ALA A 168 -3.82 -5.11 -14.95
C ALA A 168 -3.16 -3.72 -14.87
N TYR A 169 -1.89 -3.65 -15.26
CA TYR A 169 -1.09 -2.43 -15.20
C TYR A 169 -0.42 -2.16 -16.54
N LEU A 170 -0.55 -0.92 -17.05
CA LEU A 170 0.36 -0.41 -18.08
C LEU A 170 1.50 0.31 -17.36
N ARG A 171 2.72 -0.19 -17.56
CA ARG A 171 3.92 0.22 -16.84
C ARG A 171 4.71 1.24 -17.67
N ASP A 172 4.28 2.49 -17.59
CA ASP A 172 5.00 3.65 -18.13
C ASP A 172 5.79 4.36 -17.00
N ASP A 173 6.19 3.61 -15.97
CA ASP A 173 6.83 4.08 -14.75
C ASP A 173 8.36 4.00 -14.78
N HIS A 174 8.92 3.22 -15.72
CA HIS A 174 10.33 3.08 -16.11
C HIS A 174 11.31 2.59 -15.04
N VAL A 175 10.99 2.75 -13.75
CA VAL A 175 11.91 2.55 -12.62
C VAL A 175 12.30 1.09 -12.39
N LEU A 176 11.53 0.14 -12.93
CA LEU A 176 11.77 -1.30 -12.80
C LEU A 176 12.16 -2.00 -14.11
N ASP A 177 12.20 -1.29 -15.24
CA ASP A 177 12.33 -1.91 -16.57
C ASP A 177 13.59 -2.79 -16.72
N ALA A 178 14.69 -2.38 -16.08
CA ALA A 178 15.96 -3.11 -16.15
C ALA A 178 15.94 -4.45 -15.40
N VAL A 179 15.15 -4.57 -14.33
CA VAL A 179 15.08 -5.78 -13.47
C VAL A 179 13.83 -6.61 -13.73
N LEU A 180 12.82 -6.00 -14.34
CA LEU A 180 11.55 -6.59 -14.69
C LEU A 180 11.09 -5.95 -16.01
N PRO A 181 11.43 -6.52 -17.18
CA PRO A 181 11.06 -5.94 -18.46
C PRO A 181 9.54 -5.68 -18.59
N PRO A 182 9.09 -4.62 -19.30
CA PRO A 182 7.68 -4.25 -19.41
C PRO A 182 6.75 -5.32 -20.03
N ASP A 183 7.31 -6.22 -20.84
CA ASP A 183 6.59 -7.34 -21.47
C ASP A 183 6.30 -8.50 -20.50
N ILE A 184 6.95 -8.53 -19.33
CA ILE A 184 6.67 -9.53 -18.31
C ILE A 184 5.31 -9.23 -17.64
N PRO A 185 4.35 -10.16 -17.71
CA PRO A 185 3.02 -9.93 -17.18
C PRO A 185 3.01 -9.92 -15.65
N ILE A 186 2.36 -8.91 -15.07
CA ILE A 186 2.11 -8.81 -13.63
C ILE A 186 0.66 -9.20 -13.38
N PRO A 187 0.38 -10.44 -12.90
CA PRO A 187 -0.98 -10.89 -12.71
C PRO A 187 -1.60 -10.28 -11.45
N SER A 188 -2.93 -10.25 -11.43
CA SER A 188 -3.68 -9.96 -10.21
C SER A 188 -3.74 -11.16 -9.28
N ILE A 189 -3.66 -10.93 -7.97
CA ILE A 189 -3.83 -11.96 -6.94
C ILE A 189 -5.33 -12.09 -6.62
N ALA A 190 -5.92 -13.24 -6.93
CA ALA A 190 -7.37 -13.44 -6.87
C ALA A 190 -7.94 -13.24 -5.45
N GLU A 191 -7.19 -13.62 -4.42
CA GLU A 191 -7.55 -13.48 -3.01
C GLU A 191 -7.68 -11.99 -2.65
N VAL A 192 -6.69 -11.18 -3.05
CA VAL A 192 -6.66 -9.73 -2.79
C VAL A 192 -7.74 -9.01 -3.60
N GLN A 193 -7.96 -9.41 -4.85
CA GLN A 193 -9.02 -8.84 -5.70
C GLN A 193 -10.41 -9.06 -5.10
N ARG A 194 -10.69 -10.27 -4.59
CA ARG A 194 -11.95 -10.57 -3.91
C ARG A 194 -12.09 -9.76 -2.63
N ALA A 195 -11.04 -9.71 -1.80
CA ALA A 195 -11.05 -8.94 -0.57
C ALA A 195 -11.37 -7.45 -0.81
N LEU A 196 -10.72 -6.81 -1.80
CA LEU A 196 -10.99 -5.41 -2.15
C LEU A 196 -12.39 -5.20 -2.71
N TYR A 197 -12.86 -6.12 -3.56
CA TYR A 197 -14.18 -6.04 -4.17
C TYR A 197 -15.30 -6.18 -3.13
N ASP A 198 -15.19 -7.16 -2.23
CA ASP A 198 -16.15 -7.39 -1.16
C ASP A 198 -16.09 -6.28 -0.10
N ALA A 199 -14.89 -5.82 0.27
CA ALA A 199 -14.73 -4.64 1.14
C ALA A 199 -15.41 -3.40 0.55
N THR A 200 -15.27 -3.18 -0.77
CA THR A 200 -15.95 -2.07 -1.44
C THR A 200 -17.47 -2.21 -1.37
N LYS A 201 -18.03 -3.41 -1.58
CA LYS A 201 -19.47 -3.65 -1.44
C LYS A 201 -19.98 -3.32 -0.04
N LEU A 202 -19.28 -3.82 0.98
CA LEU A 202 -19.65 -3.64 2.38
C LEU A 202 -19.60 -2.16 2.79
N VAL A 203 -18.48 -1.49 2.53
CA VAL A 203 -18.24 -0.11 3.00
C VAL A 203 -19.01 0.92 2.19
N SER A 204 -19.20 0.71 0.89
CA SER A 204 -19.97 1.65 0.05
C SER A 204 -21.49 1.49 0.18
N GLY A 205 -21.97 0.46 0.89
CA GLY A 205 -23.39 0.17 1.03
C GLY A 205 -24.07 -0.24 -0.28
N ARG A 206 -23.32 -0.70 -1.28
CA ARG A 206 -23.80 -1.07 -2.62
C ARG A 206 -23.63 -2.57 -2.85
N PRO A 207 -24.63 -3.40 -2.50
CA PRO A 207 -24.53 -4.85 -2.63
C PRO A 207 -24.66 -5.31 -4.09
N GLY A 208 -24.33 -6.59 -4.33
CA GLY A 208 -24.55 -7.23 -5.63
C GLY A 208 -23.87 -6.50 -6.80
N GLU A 209 -24.63 -6.21 -7.84
CA GLU A 209 -24.13 -5.56 -9.06
C GLU A 209 -24.18 -4.03 -8.97
N GLU A 210 -24.84 -3.45 -7.96
CA GLU A 210 -24.91 -1.99 -7.78
C GLU A 210 -23.53 -1.36 -7.55
N VAL A 211 -22.59 -2.15 -7.03
CA VAL A 211 -21.19 -1.74 -6.87
C VAL A 211 -20.57 -1.29 -8.18
N LYS A 212 -21.01 -1.80 -9.34
CA LYS A 212 -20.49 -1.39 -10.67
C LYS A 212 -20.76 0.07 -11.01
N GLN A 213 -21.73 0.72 -10.36
CA GLN A 213 -21.98 2.15 -10.53
C GLN A 213 -20.94 3.01 -9.82
N ARG A 214 -20.18 2.45 -8.86
CA ARG A 214 -19.19 3.17 -8.06
C ARG A 214 -17.78 2.61 -8.18
N LEU A 215 -17.64 1.34 -8.57
CA LEU A 215 -16.38 0.63 -8.71
C LEU A 215 -16.19 0.20 -10.16
N ARG A 216 -15.08 0.63 -10.74
CA ARG A 216 -14.65 0.19 -12.07
C ARG A 216 -13.44 -0.74 -11.94
N THR A 217 -13.59 -1.98 -12.37
CA THR A 217 -12.43 -2.87 -12.58
C THR A 217 -11.82 -2.58 -13.95
N GLY A 218 -10.51 -2.33 -14.01
CA GLY A 218 -9.86 -1.89 -15.25
C GLY A 218 -8.34 -1.92 -15.20
N THR A 219 -7.70 -1.60 -16.32
CA THR A 219 -6.25 -1.45 -16.42
C THR A 219 -5.87 -0.08 -15.88
N VAL A 220 -4.87 -0.01 -15.00
CA VAL A 220 -4.34 1.25 -14.47
C VAL A 220 -3.01 1.56 -15.13
N VAL A 221 -2.88 2.79 -15.61
CA VAL A 221 -1.62 3.31 -16.14
C VAL A 221 -0.86 3.95 -14.98
N THR A 222 0.39 3.53 -14.77
CA THR A 222 1.31 4.20 -13.84
C THR A 222 2.39 4.87 -14.68
N THR A 223 2.63 6.16 -14.44
CA THR A 223 3.64 6.94 -15.17
C THR A 223 4.54 7.73 -14.22
N ASP A 224 5.78 7.97 -14.63
CA ASP A 224 6.71 8.91 -13.98
C ASP A 224 6.56 10.36 -14.50
N ASP A 225 5.78 10.60 -15.56
CA ASP A 225 5.46 11.93 -16.08
C ASP A 225 4.17 12.47 -15.46
N ARG A 226 4.31 13.34 -14.45
CA ARG A 226 3.16 13.95 -13.76
C ARG A 226 2.33 14.84 -14.68
N ASN A 227 2.93 15.41 -15.72
CA ASN A 227 2.30 16.34 -16.67
C ASN A 227 2.02 15.66 -18.03
N TRP A 228 1.76 14.35 -18.02
CA TRP A 228 1.43 13.54 -19.19
C TRP A 228 0.32 14.15 -20.06
N GLU A 229 -0.56 14.98 -19.48
CA GLU A 229 -1.62 15.71 -20.18
C GLU A 229 -1.06 16.65 -21.27
N LEU A 230 0.15 17.19 -21.09
CA LEU A 230 0.83 18.03 -22.08
C LEU A 230 1.23 17.25 -23.34
N ARG A 231 1.21 15.92 -23.28
CA ARG A 231 1.53 15.00 -24.37
C ARG A 231 0.37 14.06 -24.68
N TYR A 232 -0.86 14.46 -24.36
CA TYR A 232 -2.05 13.61 -24.48
C TYR A 232 -2.15 12.90 -25.84
N SER A 233 -1.94 13.60 -26.96
CA SER A 233 -2.02 13.01 -28.31
C SER A 233 -1.02 11.87 -28.55
N ALA A 234 0.15 11.91 -27.89
CA ALA A 234 1.15 10.85 -27.99
C ALA A 234 0.86 9.69 -27.02
N SER A 235 0.36 9.99 -25.81
CA SER A 235 0.03 8.99 -24.79
C SER A 235 -1.29 8.25 -25.11
N ALA A 236 -2.26 8.93 -25.71
CA ALA A 236 -3.56 8.38 -26.10
C ALA A 236 -3.46 7.24 -27.12
N LEU A 237 -2.38 7.15 -27.89
CA LEU A 237 -2.13 6.02 -28.79
C LEU A 237 -1.88 4.70 -28.04
N ARG A 238 -1.66 4.75 -26.72
CA ARG A 238 -1.44 3.60 -25.85
C ARG A 238 -2.65 3.22 -24.99
N PHE A 239 -3.74 4.00 -25.05
CA PHE A 239 -4.92 3.88 -24.18
C PHE A 239 -6.20 3.44 -24.93
#